data_AF-A0A858AVB1-F1
#
_entry.id   AF-A0A858AVB1-F1
#
_cell.length_a   1.000
_cell.length_b   1.000
_cell.length_c   1.000
_cell.angle_alpha   90.00
_cell.angle_beta   90.00
_cell.angle_gamma   90.00
#
_symmetry.space_group_name_H-M   'P 1'
#
loop_
_entity.id
_entity.type
_entity.pdbx_description
1 polymer ?
#
loop_
_entity_poly.entity_id
_entity_poly.type
_entity_poly.pdbx_seq_one_letter_code
_entity_poly.pdbx_strand_id
1 'polypeptide(L)'
;MASKKNKTNKDLDKDISLAMEELLDLSNIEFDDDKKDNNLKVENTKKEQKVEPEEDFDPTNLASIIKHARKAGAAANGIKWVDPDKKREDDIISKAKSQGKSAYDSDVLRELILQRQKQKNESKGLSSIINKAKK
;
A
#
# COMPACT_ATOMS: atom_id res chain seq x y z
N MET A 1 -38.91 -18.11 -8.62
CA MET A 1 -39.14 -16.73 -8.16
C MET A 1 -38.74 -16.65 -6.69
N ALA A 2 -37.73 -15.87 -6.32
CA ALA A 2 -37.32 -15.73 -4.92
C ALA A 2 -38.26 -14.74 -4.23
N SER A 3 -39.04 -15.22 -3.26
CA SER A 3 -39.90 -14.40 -2.41
C SER A 3 -39.05 -13.45 -1.56
N LYS A 4 -39.20 -12.15 -1.77
CA LYS A 4 -38.67 -11.12 -0.85
C LYS A 4 -39.48 -11.20 0.45
N LYS A 5 -38.88 -11.76 1.50
CA LYS A 5 -39.41 -11.63 2.87
C LYS A 5 -39.26 -10.17 3.30
N ASN A 6 -40.39 -9.49 3.47
CA ASN A 6 -40.40 -8.16 4.10
C ASN A 6 -40.02 -8.34 5.57
N LYS A 7 -38.93 -7.68 6.00
CA LYS A 7 -38.51 -7.65 7.41
C LYS A 7 -39.63 -7.02 8.24
N THR A 8 -39.90 -7.60 9.40
CA THR A 8 -40.93 -7.08 10.31
C THR A 8 -40.39 -5.89 11.08
N ASN A 9 -41.25 -5.00 11.60
CA ASN A 9 -40.80 -3.82 12.38
C ASN A 9 -39.91 -4.21 13.58
N LYS A 10 -40.11 -5.39 14.16
CA LYS A 10 -39.25 -5.91 15.24
C LYS A 10 -37.81 -6.19 14.80
N ASP A 11 -37.62 -6.60 13.54
CA ASP A 11 -36.29 -6.83 12.98
C ASP A 11 -35.59 -5.48 12.71
N LEU A 12 -36.35 -4.46 12.34
CA LEU A 12 -35.84 -3.09 12.18
C LEU A 12 -35.43 -2.49 13.53
N ASP A 13 -36.25 -2.64 14.57
CA ASP A 13 -35.92 -2.14 15.91
C ASP A 13 -34.66 -2.80 16.45
N LYS A 14 -34.47 -4.10 16.19
CA LYS A 14 -33.26 -4.83 16.59
C LYS A 14 -32.02 -4.37 15.83
N ASP A 15 -32.14 -4.15 14.52
CA ASP A 15 -31.06 -3.61 13.69
C ASP A 15 -30.69 -2.17 14.14
N ILE A 16 -31.68 -1.36 14.53
CA ILE A 16 -31.48 0.01 15.05
C ILE A 16 -30.80 -0.01 16.43
N SER A 17 -31.24 -0.88 17.34
CA SER A 17 -30.61 -1.02 18.66
C SER A 17 -29.14 -1.43 18.54
N LEU A 18 -28.84 -2.38 17.65
CA LEU A 18 -27.47 -2.83 17.41
C LEU A 18 -26.59 -1.71 16.82
N ALA A 19 -27.13 -0.93 15.88
CA ALA A 19 -26.42 0.20 15.30
C ALA A 19 -26.17 1.33 16.32
N MET A 20 -27.09 1.58 17.25
CA MET A 20 -26.88 2.56 18.33
C MET A 20 -25.80 2.12 19.33
N GLU A 21 -25.73 0.82 19.64
CA GLU A 21 -24.70 0.25 20.52
C GLU A 21 -23.31 0.41 19.89
N GLU A 22 -23.15 0.08 18.61
CA GLU A 22 -21.89 0.29 17.88
C GLU A 22 -21.46 1.78 17.83
N LEU A 23 -22.40 2.71 17.68
CA LEU A 23 -22.11 4.14 17.69
C LEU A 23 -21.65 4.65 19.07
N LEU A 24 -22.22 4.11 20.15
CA LEU A 24 -21.79 4.42 21.52
C LEU A 24 -20.38 3.87 21.78
N ASP A 25 -20.09 2.66 21.31
CA ASP A 25 -18.75 2.07 21.40
C ASP A 25 -17.71 2.91 20.65
N LEU A 26 -18.04 3.39 19.44
CA LEU A 26 -17.17 4.29 18.67
C LEU A 26 -16.95 5.64 19.36
N SER A 27 -17.95 6.13 20.11
CA SER A 27 -17.82 7.40 20.85
C SER A 27 -16.88 7.31 22.06
N ASN A 28 -16.69 6.10 22.60
CA ASN A 28 -15.79 5.84 23.72
C ASN A 28 -14.35 5.51 23.27
N ILE A 29 -14.09 5.48 21.96
CA ILE A 29 -12.73 5.37 21.44
C ILE A 29 -12.04 6.72 21.68
N GLU A 30 -11.21 6.77 22.72
CA GLU A 30 -10.26 7.85 22.90
C GLU A 30 -9.29 7.83 21.71
N PHE A 31 -9.33 8.87 20.91
CA PHE A 31 -8.28 9.13 19.94
C PHE A 31 -7.06 9.59 20.76
N ASP A 32 -6.06 8.71 20.88
CA ASP A 32 -4.72 9.11 21.31
C ASP A 32 -4.25 10.21 20.36
N ASP A 33 -4.32 11.47 20.82
CA ASP A 33 -3.77 12.60 20.09
C ASP A 33 -2.29 12.32 19.84
N ASP A 34 -1.98 12.11 18.55
CA ASP A 34 -0.66 11.81 18.04
C ASP A 34 0.41 12.64 18.74
N LYS A 35 1.25 11.96 19.54
CA LYS A 35 2.58 12.48 19.82
C LYS A 35 3.24 12.72 18.48
N LYS A 36 3.47 14.00 18.18
CA LYS A 36 4.32 14.50 17.11
C LYS A 36 5.72 13.88 17.17
N ASP A 37 5.88 12.68 16.66
CA ASP A 37 7.19 12.17 16.27
C ASP A 37 7.39 12.49 14.80
N ASN A 38 7.82 13.73 14.55
CA ASN A 38 8.45 14.15 13.31
C ASN A 38 9.81 13.46 13.16
N ASN A 39 9.80 12.14 12.99
CA ASN A 39 10.96 11.37 12.57
C ASN A 39 10.54 10.30 11.57
N LEU A 40 9.86 10.73 10.51
CA LEU A 40 9.96 10.06 9.22
C LEU A 40 11.39 10.23 8.71
N LYS A 41 12.33 9.48 9.31
CA LYS A 41 13.47 9.00 8.55
C LYS A 41 12.89 8.11 7.48
N VAL A 42 12.69 8.71 6.31
CA VAL A 42 12.59 8.02 5.04
C VAL A 42 13.85 7.17 4.97
N GLU A 43 13.76 5.91 5.38
CA GLU A 43 14.70 4.89 4.98
C GLU A 43 14.54 4.71 3.48
N ASN A 44 15.12 5.66 2.76
CA ASN A 44 15.69 5.40 1.46
C ASN A 44 16.67 4.25 1.68
N THR A 45 16.21 3.02 1.50
CA THR A 45 17.06 1.92 1.06
C THR A 45 17.51 2.22 -0.38
N LYS A 46 18.17 3.36 -0.56
CA LYS A 46 19.22 3.49 -1.54
C LYS A 46 20.21 2.44 -1.09
N LYS A 47 20.20 1.29 -1.78
CA LYS A 47 21.44 0.54 -1.98
C LYS A 47 22.50 1.61 -2.20
N GLU A 48 23.52 1.63 -1.35
CA GLU A 48 24.68 2.49 -1.50
C GLU A 48 25.27 2.21 -2.88
N GLN A 49 24.71 2.85 -3.90
CA GLN A 49 25.47 3.20 -5.07
C GLN A 49 26.51 4.12 -4.48
N LYS A 50 27.74 3.61 -4.34
CA LYS A 50 28.94 4.43 -4.25
C LYS A 50 28.67 5.63 -5.14
N VAL A 51 28.47 6.80 -4.53
CA VAL A 51 28.43 8.05 -5.26
C VAL A 51 29.87 8.22 -5.69
N GLU A 52 30.22 7.61 -6.83
CA GLU A 52 31.45 7.94 -7.50
C GLU A 52 31.42 9.44 -7.73
N PRO A 53 32.55 10.14 -7.49
CA PRO A 53 32.63 11.59 -7.65
C PRO A 53 32.05 11.95 -9.02
N GLU A 54 31.35 13.08 -9.10
CA GLU A 54 30.86 13.61 -10.37
C GLU A 54 32.06 13.73 -11.33
N GLU A 55 32.26 12.71 -12.19
CA GLU A 55 33.26 12.75 -13.25
C GLU A 55 32.81 13.88 -14.19
N ASP A 56 33.67 14.88 -14.38
CA ASP A 56 33.46 15.97 -15.32
C ASP A 56 33.07 15.41 -16.69
N PHE A 57 31.83 15.65 -17.10
CA PHE A 57 31.35 15.25 -18.41
C PHE A 57 31.99 16.13 -19.47
N ASP A 58 33.05 15.62 -20.10
CA ASP A 58 33.66 16.23 -21.28
C ASP A 58 32.99 15.74 -22.57
N PRO A 59 32.22 16.59 -23.28
CA PRO A 59 31.53 16.23 -24.52
C PRO A 59 32.48 16.08 -25.72
N THR A 60 33.77 16.40 -25.59
CA THR A 60 34.75 16.24 -26.68
C THR A 60 35.46 14.90 -26.64
N ASN A 61 35.40 14.18 -25.52
CA ASN A 61 36.05 12.88 -25.34
C ASN A 61 35.06 11.73 -25.53
N LEU A 62 35.28 10.90 -26.56
CA LEU A 62 34.46 9.72 -26.87
C LEU A 62 34.31 8.76 -25.68
N ALA A 63 35.35 8.57 -24.88
CA ALA A 63 35.29 7.68 -23.72
C ALA A 63 34.33 8.20 -22.64
N SER A 64 34.27 9.53 -22.44
CA SER A 64 33.35 10.17 -21.51
C SER A 64 31.89 10.06 -21.98
N ILE A 65 31.65 10.27 -23.29
CA ILE A 65 30.34 10.08 -23.91
C ILE A 65 29.83 8.65 -23.73
N ILE A 66 30.68 7.64 -23.97
CA ILE A 66 30.31 6.22 -23.82
C ILE A 66 29.99 5.89 -22.36
N LYS A 67 30.79 6.36 -21.40
CA LYS A 67 30.52 6.17 -19.96
C LYS A 67 29.19 6.81 -19.56
N HIS A 68 28.95 8.06 -19.96
CA HIS A 68 27.72 8.78 -19.68
C HIS A 68 26.49 8.08 -20.29
N ALA A 69 26.58 7.64 -21.55
CA ALA A 69 25.51 6.90 -22.21
C ALA A 69 25.20 5.56 -21.51
N ARG A 70 26.22 4.83 -21.04
CA ARG A 70 26.02 3.60 -20.25
C ARG A 70 25.34 3.88 -18.91
N LYS A 71 25.72 4.96 -18.22
CA LYS A 71 25.11 5.38 -16.95
C LYS A 71 23.64 5.79 -17.15
N ALA A 72 23.36 6.58 -18.18
CA ALA A 72 22.01 6.97 -18.55
C ALA A 72 21.15 5.77 -18.97
N GLY A 73 21.71 4.83 -19.75
CA GLY A 73 21.04 3.59 -20.13
C GLY A 73 20.74 2.67 -18.93
N ALA A 74 21.65 2.58 -17.96
CA ALA A 74 21.43 1.85 -16.72
C ALA A 74 20.34 2.48 -15.85
N ALA A 75 20.30 3.82 -15.77
CA ALA A 75 19.24 4.54 -15.06
C ALA A 75 17.87 4.35 -15.73
N ALA A 76 17.80 4.39 -17.07
CA ALA A 76 16.58 4.14 -17.82
C ALA A 76 16.08 2.70 -17.67
N ASN A 77 16.98 1.71 -17.67
CA ASN A 77 16.63 0.31 -17.48
C ASN A 77 16.19 -0.02 -16.04
N GLY A 78 16.53 0.82 -15.06
CA GLY A 78 16.12 0.66 -13.67
C GLY A 78 14.65 1.05 -13.40
N ILE A 79 14.05 1.89 -14.24
CA ILE A 79 12.68 2.38 -14.06
C ILE A 79 11.73 1.51 -14.88
N LYS A 80 11.51 0.28 -14.42
CA LYS A 80 10.40 -0.53 -14.92
C LYS A 80 9.12 -0.05 -14.25
N TRP A 81 8.10 0.31 -15.03
CA TRP A 81 6.78 0.53 -14.46
C TRP A 81 6.32 -0.77 -13.80
N VAL A 82 6.06 -0.70 -12.49
CA VAL A 82 5.51 -1.81 -11.72
C VAL A 82 4.12 -1.39 -11.26
N ASP A 83 3.19 -2.32 -11.40
CA ASP A 83 1.84 -2.17 -10.87
C ASP A 83 1.91 -1.87 -9.35
N PRO A 84 1.29 -0.79 -8.86
CA PRO A 84 1.29 -0.43 -7.44
C PRO A 84 0.90 -1.59 -6.52
N ASP A 85 0.01 -2.47 -6.97
CA ASP A 85 -0.45 -3.61 -6.18
C ASP A 85 0.62 -4.70 -6.08
N LYS A 86 1.32 -4.98 -7.18
CA LYS A 86 2.45 -5.93 -7.18
C LYS A 86 3.59 -5.44 -6.31
N LYS A 87 3.87 -4.14 -6.34
CA LYS A 87 4.92 -3.54 -5.50
C LYS A 87 4.67 -3.79 -4.02
N ARG A 88 3.43 -3.63 -3.56
CA ARG A 88 3.06 -3.87 -2.16
C ARG A 88 3.22 -5.34 -1.75
N GLU A 89 2.82 -6.28 -2.61
CA GLU A 89 3.00 -7.72 -2.34
C GLU A 89 4.50 -8.11 -2.33
N ASP A 90 5.27 -7.57 -3.26
CA ASP A 90 6.72 -7.79 -3.34
C ASP A 90 7.44 -7.22 -2.11
N ASP A 91 7.00 -6.08 -1.57
CA ASP A 91 7.53 -5.48 -0.35
C ASP A 91 7.31 -6.41 0.86
N ILE A 92 6.12 -7.00 1.03
CA ILE A 92 5.83 -7.99 2.09
C ILE A 92 6.76 -9.20 1.98
N ILE A 93 6.92 -9.74 0.76
CA ILE A 93 7.79 -10.90 0.52
C ILE A 93 9.26 -10.53 0.76
N SER A 94 9.68 -9.33 0.39
CA SER A 94 11.06 -8.86 0.60
C SER A 94 11.39 -8.71 2.09
N LYS A 95 10.44 -8.17 2.87
CA LYS A 95 10.54 -8.05 4.33
C LYS A 95 10.62 -9.42 4.99
N ALA A 96 9.76 -10.36 4.59
CA ALA A 96 9.80 -11.73 5.08
C ALA A 96 11.14 -12.43 4.78
N LYS A 97 11.66 -12.28 3.56
CA LYS A 97 12.97 -12.82 3.19
C LYS A 97 14.09 -12.23 4.02
N SER A 98 14.05 -10.93 4.32
CA SER A 98 15.05 -10.28 5.17
C SER A 98 15.05 -10.83 6.61
N GLN A 99 13.89 -11.32 7.07
CA GLN A 99 13.72 -12.00 8.35
C GLN A 99 14.02 -13.50 8.30
N GLY A 100 14.49 -14.03 7.16
CA GLY A 100 14.75 -15.45 6.96
C GLY A 100 13.49 -16.31 6.79
N LYS A 101 12.30 -15.70 6.67
CA LYS A 101 11.05 -16.40 6.44
C LYS A 101 10.89 -16.73 4.95
N SER A 102 10.27 -17.87 4.67
CA SER A 102 9.88 -18.24 3.31
C SER A 102 8.76 -17.34 2.81
N ALA A 103 8.69 -17.13 1.50
CA ALA A 103 7.54 -16.46 0.87
C ALA A 103 6.22 -17.22 1.11
N TYR A 104 6.30 -18.50 1.43
CA TYR A 104 5.15 -19.38 1.71
C TYR A 104 4.94 -19.64 3.20
N ASP A 105 5.61 -18.88 4.07
CA ASP A 105 5.35 -18.96 5.51
C ASP A 105 3.91 -18.51 5.81
N SER A 106 3.31 -19.14 6.81
CA SER A 106 1.91 -18.94 7.19
C SER A 106 1.60 -17.48 7.53
N ASP A 107 2.51 -16.80 8.23
CA ASP A 107 2.39 -15.39 8.59
C ASP A 107 2.38 -14.48 7.34
N VAL A 108 3.27 -14.77 6.39
CA VAL A 108 3.43 -14.00 5.14
C VAL A 108 2.20 -14.17 4.26
N LEU A 109 1.70 -15.40 4.14
CA LEU A 109 0.47 -15.69 3.42
C LEU A 109 -0.74 -15.00 4.05
N ARG A 110 -0.82 -14.98 5.39
CA ARG A 110 -1.88 -14.26 6.11
C ARG A 110 -1.84 -12.77 5.80
N GLU A 111 -0.66 -12.15 5.83
CA GLU A 111 -0.49 -10.73 5.50
C GLU A 111 -0.90 -10.44 4.04
N LEU A 112 -0.46 -11.27 3.08
CA LEU A 112 -0.86 -11.16 1.67
C LEU A 112 -2.38 -11.28 1.48
N ILE A 113 -3.04 -12.21 2.16
CA ILE A 113 -4.49 -12.38 2.07
C ILE A 113 -5.22 -11.16 2.62
N LEU A 114 -4.78 -10.64 3.78
CA LEU A 114 -5.36 -9.43 4.38
C LEU A 114 -5.19 -8.22 3.46
N GLN A 115 -4.02 -8.06 2.85
CA GLN A 115 -3.73 -7.01 1.86
C GLN A 115 -4.72 -7.06 0.68
N ARG A 116 -4.94 -8.26 0.12
CA ARG A 116 -5.87 -8.48 -1.00
C ARG A 116 -7.32 -8.25 -0.59
N GLN A 117 -7.70 -8.64 0.62
CA GLN A 117 -9.05 -8.39 1.15
C GLN A 117 -9.29 -6.88 1.32
N LYS A 118 -8.31 -6.15 1.83
CA LYS A 118 -8.38 -4.68 1.97
C LYS A 118 -8.60 -4.01 0.61
N GLN A 119 -7.80 -4.34 -0.40
CA GLN A 119 -7.98 -3.81 -1.77
C GLN A 119 -9.35 -4.16 -2.38
N LYS A 120 -9.81 -5.39 -2.17
CA LYS A 120 -11.14 -5.82 -2.62
C LYS A 120 -12.27 -5.02 -1.95
N ASN A 121 -12.09 -4.65 -0.68
CA ASN A 121 -13.06 -3.85 0.06
C ASN A 121 -12.99 -2.37 -0.31
N GLU A 122 -11.80 -1.82 -0.57
CA GLU A 122 -11.64 -0.44 -1.08
C GLU A 122 -12.32 -0.25 -2.44
N SER A 123 -12.20 -1.26 -3.33
CA SER A 123 -12.82 -1.22 -4.67
C SER A 123 -14.32 -1.49 -4.69
N LYS A 124 -14.88 -2.16 -3.66
CA LYS A 124 -16.30 -2.53 -3.57
C LYS A 124 -17.10 -1.78 -2.51
N GLY A 125 -16.44 -1.01 -1.65
CA GLY A 125 -17.05 -0.39 -0.47
C GLY A 125 -18.00 0.76 -0.82
N LEU A 126 -18.83 1.14 0.18
CA LEU A 126 -19.74 2.30 0.15
C LEU A 126 -19.06 3.58 -0.36
N SER A 127 -17.77 3.76 -0.14
CA SER A 127 -16.97 4.87 -0.68
C SER A 127 -17.03 4.96 -2.21
N SER A 128 -16.98 3.84 -2.93
CA SER A 128 -17.11 3.79 -4.39
C SER A 128 -18.52 4.17 -4.87
N ILE A 129 -19.55 3.79 -4.10
CA ILE A 129 -20.95 4.09 -4.38
C ILE A 129 -21.25 5.57 -4.08
N ILE A 130 -20.77 6.09 -2.95
CA ILE A 130 -20.87 7.50 -2.55
C ILE A 130 -20.12 8.39 -3.55
N ASN A 131 -18.93 8.00 -3.99
CA ASN A 131 -18.16 8.75 -5.00
C ASN A 131 -18.82 8.72 -6.38
N LYS A 132 -19.56 7.65 -6.73
CA LYS A 132 -20.41 7.63 -7.94
C LYS A 132 -21.66 8.48 -7.80
N ALA A 133 -22.26 8.53 -6.61
CA ALA A 133 -23.48 9.31 -6.34
C ALA A 133 -23.22 10.82 -6.20
N LYS A 134 -21.98 11.23 -5.92
CA LYS A 134 -21.55 12.64 -5.88
C LYS A 134 -21.20 13.24 -7.26
N LYS A 135 -21.20 12.42 -8.31
CA LYS A 135 -20.98 12.86 -9.70
C LYS A 135 -22.32 13.07 -10.40
#